data_AF-A0A160TKT0-F1
#
_entry.id   AF-A0A160TKT0-F1
#
_cell.length_a   1.000
_cell.length_b   1.000
_cell.length_c   1.000
_cell.angle_alpha   90.00
_cell.angle_beta   90.00
_cell.angle_gamma   90.00
#
_symmetry.space_group_name_H-M   'P 1'
#
loop_
_entity.id
_entity.type
_entity.pdbx_description
1 polymer ?
#
loop_
_entity_poly.entity_id
_entity_poly.type
_entity_poly.pdbx_seq_one_letter_code
_entity_poly.pdbx_strand_id
1 'polypeptide(L)'
;MNDLIGRVISFEKQVFPNHSALFAQLVSDGQSPKALMISCADSRVVPEQILQAGPGELFVCRNAGNIVPPFSNHTGGVSSTVEYAVMALGVRDIIVCGHADCGAMKALMNPAGLERMPNVAAWLRHSDAACSVVNDCYPPDMEDAERVRAAALENVVAQIAHLRTHPSVASAIARGELALHGWFVDIREGVILALDGETGRFATIADDRPIPVALVAAQRLATGFDVLEAAE
;
A
#
# COMPACT_ATOMS: atom_id res chain seq x y z
N MET A 1 -14.37 31.90 0.43
CA MET A 1 -13.81 30.79 -0.36
C MET A 1 -12.77 30.10 0.52
N ASN A 2 -12.74 28.77 0.58
CA ASN A 2 -11.71 28.04 1.33
C ASN A 2 -10.33 28.45 0.80
N ASP A 3 -9.44 28.96 1.66
CA ASP A 3 -8.08 29.42 1.28
C ASP A 3 -7.36 28.34 0.47
N LEU A 4 -7.49 27.07 0.87
CA LEU A 4 -6.90 25.94 0.18
C LEU A 4 -7.39 25.82 -1.28
N ILE A 5 -8.68 26.06 -1.54
CA ILE A 5 -9.25 25.99 -2.89
C ILE A 5 -8.71 27.13 -3.75
N GLY A 6 -8.50 28.32 -3.17
CA GLY A 6 -7.93 29.47 -3.87
C GLY A 6 -6.50 29.23 -4.39
N ARG A 7 -5.74 28.32 -3.76
CA ARG A 7 -4.36 27.99 -4.15
C ARG A 7 -4.26 27.31 -5.53
N VAL A 8 -5.38 26.86 -6.13
CA VAL A 8 -5.40 26.38 -7.52
C VAL A 8 -4.84 27.42 -8.51
N ILE A 9 -4.98 28.71 -8.20
CA ILE A 9 -4.44 29.80 -9.02
C ILE A 9 -2.89 29.80 -8.98
N SER A 10 -2.28 29.42 -7.86
CA SER A 10 -0.82 29.29 -7.75
C SER A 10 -0.31 28.11 -8.59
N PHE A 11 -1.10 27.03 -8.74
CA PHE A 11 -0.75 25.96 -9.68
C PHE A 11 -0.63 26.49 -11.11
N GLU A 12 -1.65 27.21 -11.59
CA GLU A 12 -1.66 27.78 -12.94
C GLU A 12 -0.53 28.81 -13.16
N LYS A 13 -0.30 29.70 -12.18
CA LYS A 13 0.60 30.84 -12.34
C LYS A 13 2.06 30.57 -11.97
N GLN A 14 2.34 29.54 -11.19
CA GLN A 14 3.67 29.28 -10.64
C GLN A 14 4.12 27.84 -10.83
N VAL A 15 3.32 26.85 -10.39
CA VAL A 15 3.75 25.43 -10.43
C VAL A 15 3.81 24.92 -11.87
N PHE A 16 2.77 25.11 -12.66
CA PHE A 16 2.71 24.60 -14.04
C PHE A 16 3.78 25.23 -14.94
N PRO A 17 4.00 26.56 -14.97
CA PRO A 17 5.06 27.15 -15.79
C PRO A 17 6.44 26.55 -15.50
N ASN A 18 6.76 26.30 -14.23
CA ASN A 18 8.03 25.71 -13.79
C ASN A 18 8.20 24.24 -14.21
N HIS A 19 7.11 23.54 -14.54
CA HIS A 19 7.11 22.12 -14.95
C HIS A 19 6.49 21.92 -16.34
N SER A 20 6.32 22.98 -17.13
CA SER A 20 5.55 22.96 -18.38
C SER A 20 6.14 22.00 -19.41
N ALA A 21 7.47 21.93 -19.51
CA ALA A 21 8.17 20.98 -20.36
C ALA A 21 7.90 19.52 -19.94
N LEU A 22 7.94 19.23 -18.63
CA LEU A 22 7.65 17.89 -18.10
C LEU A 22 6.19 17.50 -18.38
N PHE A 23 5.23 18.38 -18.13
CA PHE A 23 3.83 18.09 -18.44
C PHE A 23 3.58 17.90 -19.93
N ALA A 24 4.22 18.69 -20.80
CA ALA A 24 4.12 18.52 -22.25
C ALA A 24 4.66 17.15 -22.70
N GLN A 25 5.77 16.71 -22.10
CA GLN A 25 6.33 15.39 -22.33
C GLN A 25 5.36 14.29 -21.87
N LEU A 26 4.83 14.36 -20.64
CA LEU A 26 3.88 13.39 -20.11
C LEU A 26 2.58 13.30 -20.92
N VAL A 27 2.12 14.40 -21.51
CA VAL A 27 0.96 14.41 -22.42
C VAL A 27 1.26 13.69 -23.73
N SER A 28 2.48 13.85 -24.25
CA SER A 28 2.88 13.31 -25.55
C SER A 28 3.27 11.83 -25.47
N ASP A 29 4.03 11.47 -24.44
CA ASP A 29 4.65 10.15 -24.27
C ASP A 29 3.81 9.22 -23.37
N GLY A 30 2.86 9.78 -22.62
CA GLY A 30 2.12 9.07 -21.58
C GLY A 30 2.87 8.99 -20.24
N GLN A 31 2.24 8.35 -19.25
CA GLN A 31 2.85 8.11 -17.93
C GLN A 31 3.53 6.74 -17.88
N SER A 32 4.62 6.64 -17.11
CA SER A 32 5.31 5.38 -16.81
C SER A 32 5.77 5.36 -15.35
N PRO A 33 4.81 5.29 -14.40
CA PRO A 33 5.12 5.30 -12.98
C PRO A 33 5.97 4.08 -12.59
N LYS A 34 6.88 4.27 -11.63
CA LYS A 34 7.79 3.24 -11.16
C LYS A 34 7.11 2.27 -10.20
N ALA A 35 6.17 2.77 -9.42
CA ALA A 35 5.45 1.99 -8.42
C ALA A 35 3.97 2.41 -8.34
N LEU A 36 3.15 1.52 -7.78
CA LEU A 36 1.84 1.84 -7.22
C LEU A 36 1.96 1.92 -5.70
N MET A 37 1.58 3.05 -5.10
CA MET A 37 1.42 3.17 -3.65
C MET A 37 -0.07 3.20 -3.27
N ILE A 38 -0.46 2.26 -2.42
CA ILE A 38 -1.78 2.18 -1.80
C ILE A 38 -1.66 2.69 -0.38
N SER A 39 -2.20 3.88 -0.11
CA SER A 39 -2.05 4.57 1.18
C SER A 39 -3.39 4.97 1.79
N CYS A 40 -3.34 5.44 3.03
CA CYS A 40 -4.54 5.97 3.67
C CYS A 40 -4.95 7.31 3.06
N ALA A 41 -6.26 7.57 3.03
CA ALA A 41 -6.84 8.87 2.69
C ALA A 41 -6.62 9.92 3.80
N ASP A 42 -6.00 9.55 4.92
CA ASP A 42 -5.58 10.47 5.98
C ASP A 42 -4.76 11.63 5.41
N SER A 43 -5.17 12.86 5.71
CA SER A 43 -4.55 14.07 5.16
C SER A 43 -3.11 14.30 5.61
N ARG A 44 -2.63 13.58 6.64
CA ARG A 44 -1.25 13.61 7.12
C ARG A 44 -0.32 12.69 6.32
N VAL A 45 -0.88 11.77 5.53
CA VAL A 45 -0.13 10.84 4.68
C VAL A 45 -0.14 11.35 3.24
N VAL A 46 1.02 11.77 2.75
CA VAL A 46 1.16 12.31 1.39
C VAL A 46 2.18 11.44 0.63
N PRO A 47 1.73 10.44 -0.14
CA PRO A 47 2.59 9.48 -0.86
C PRO A 47 3.75 10.11 -1.62
N GLU A 48 3.45 11.16 -2.39
CA GLU A 48 4.41 11.86 -3.23
C GLU A 48 5.48 12.58 -2.41
N GLN A 49 5.15 13.06 -1.20
CA GLN A 49 6.14 13.63 -0.28
C GLN A 49 6.95 12.56 0.43
N ILE A 50 6.36 11.42 0.79
CA ILE A 50 7.08 10.32 1.44
C ILE A 50 8.15 9.76 0.49
N LEU A 51 7.81 9.58 -0.78
CA LEU A 51 8.71 9.04 -1.80
C LEU A 51 9.52 10.09 -2.56
N GLN A 52 9.30 11.38 -2.30
CA GLN A 52 9.88 12.49 -3.08
C GLN A 52 9.60 12.35 -4.59
N ALA A 53 8.41 11.86 -4.94
CA ALA A 53 8.03 11.55 -6.32
C ALA A 53 7.50 12.79 -7.05
N GLY A 54 8.01 13.02 -8.26
CA GLY A 54 7.52 14.03 -9.19
C GLY A 54 6.31 13.56 -10.02
N PRO A 55 5.74 14.46 -10.85
CA PRO A 55 4.65 14.13 -11.75
C PRO A 55 4.98 12.94 -12.66
N GLY A 56 4.13 11.91 -12.68
CA GLY A 56 4.27 10.73 -13.52
C GLY A 56 5.15 9.60 -12.95
N GLU A 57 5.81 9.80 -11.81
CA GLU A 57 6.71 8.79 -11.22
C GLU A 57 6.01 7.79 -10.30
N LEU A 58 4.89 8.19 -9.68
CA LEU A 58 4.14 7.37 -8.73
C LEU A 58 2.68 7.26 -9.11
N PHE A 59 2.15 6.04 -9.18
CA PHE A 59 0.73 5.79 -9.30
C PHE A 59 0.13 5.63 -7.91
N VAL A 60 -0.97 6.31 -7.60
CA VAL A 60 -1.45 6.43 -6.21
C VAL A 60 -2.90 5.98 -6.08
N CYS A 61 -3.16 5.12 -5.10
CA CYS A 61 -4.51 4.75 -4.66
C CYS A 61 -4.68 5.12 -3.18
N ARG A 62 -5.71 5.91 -2.84
CA ARG A 62 -5.96 6.33 -1.45
C ARG A 62 -7.36 5.97 -1.01
N ASN A 63 -7.46 5.34 0.15
CA ASN A 63 -8.74 5.00 0.77
C ASN A 63 -8.62 4.99 2.32
N ALA A 64 -9.73 4.91 3.03
CA ALA A 64 -9.69 4.84 4.49
C ALA A 64 -9.04 3.52 4.94
N GLY A 65 -7.84 3.61 5.55
CA GLY A 65 -7.13 2.45 6.09
C GLY A 65 -6.22 1.71 5.12
N ASN A 66 -5.91 2.26 3.93
CA ASN A 66 -5.02 1.65 2.94
C ASN A 66 -5.38 0.18 2.60
N ILE A 67 -6.69 -0.08 2.55
CA ILE A 67 -7.28 -1.41 2.43
C ILE A 67 -7.31 -1.85 0.97
N VAL A 68 -6.99 -3.12 0.73
CA VAL A 68 -7.12 -3.80 -0.55
C VAL A 68 -8.09 -4.95 -0.35
N PRO A 69 -9.31 -4.90 -0.89
CA PRO A 69 -10.21 -6.04 -0.85
C PRO A 69 -9.56 -7.27 -1.53
N PRO A 70 -9.80 -8.49 -1.03
CA PRO A 70 -9.41 -9.68 -1.77
C PRO A 70 -10.13 -9.71 -3.11
N PHE A 71 -9.53 -10.38 -4.10
CA PHE A 71 -10.14 -10.55 -5.39
C PHE A 71 -11.50 -11.24 -5.26
N SER A 72 -12.50 -10.67 -5.93
CA SER A 72 -13.86 -11.21 -5.94
C SER A 72 -14.55 -10.83 -7.24
N ASN A 73 -15.69 -11.46 -7.52
CA ASN A 73 -16.51 -11.13 -8.70
C ASN A 73 -17.16 -9.74 -8.63
N HIS A 74 -17.13 -9.09 -7.45
CA HIS A 74 -17.57 -7.72 -7.29
C HIS A 74 -16.36 -6.79 -7.36
N THR A 75 -16.20 -6.11 -8.50
CA THR A 75 -15.06 -5.23 -8.75
C THR A 75 -15.29 -3.84 -8.16
N GLY A 76 -14.34 -3.38 -7.34
CA GLY A 76 -14.30 -2.01 -6.81
C GLY A 76 -13.11 -1.21 -7.35
N GLY A 77 -13.09 0.10 -7.10
CA GLY A 77 -12.07 1.00 -7.62
C GLY A 77 -10.63 0.61 -7.26
N VAL A 78 -10.40 0.00 -6.09
CA VAL A 78 -9.06 -0.49 -5.70
C VAL A 78 -8.59 -1.63 -6.59
N SER A 79 -9.43 -2.66 -6.80
CA SER A 79 -9.10 -3.80 -7.66
C SER A 79 -8.80 -3.35 -9.10
N SER A 80 -9.62 -2.45 -9.66
CA SER A 80 -9.39 -1.90 -11.00
C SER A 80 -8.12 -1.04 -11.08
N THR A 81 -7.78 -0.29 -10.02
CA THR A 81 -6.55 0.51 -9.96
C THR A 81 -5.32 -0.39 -9.93
N VAL A 82 -5.35 -1.47 -9.14
CA VAL A 82 -4.28 -2.49 -9.10
C VAL A 82 -4.11 -3.14 -10.47
N GLU A 83 -5.20 -3.59 -11.10
CA GLU A 83 -5.14 -4.20 -12.43
C GLU A 83 -4.57 -3.25 -13.48
N TYR A 84 -5.02 -1.99 -13.50
CA TYR A 84 -4.52 -1.00 -14.44
C TYR A 84 -3.04 -0.71 -14.23
N ALA A 85 -2.59 -0.56 -12.97
CA ALA A 85 -1.19 -0.31 -12.66
C ALA A 85 -0.29 -1.46 -13.16
N VAL A 86 -0.68 -2.71 -12.91
CA VAL A 86 0.13 -3.88 -13.31
C VAL A 86 0.05 -4.11 -14.82
N MET A 87 -1.16 -4.16 -15.39
CA MET A 87 -1.37 -4.63 -16.76
C MET A 87 -1.21 -3.55 -17.82
N ALA A 88 -1.64 -2.31 -17.53
CA ALA A 88 -1.57 -1.21 -18.49
C ALA A 88 -0.32 -0.36 -18.32
N LEU A 89 0.10 -0.10 -17.08
CA LEU A 89 1.26 0.77 -16.79
C LEU A 89 2.56 -0.02 -16.56
N GLY A 90 2.48 -1.33 -16.34
CA GLY A 90 3.66 -2.19 -16.16
C GLY A 90 4.47 -1.87 -14.90
N VAL A 91 3.83 -1.40 -13.82
CA VAL A 91 4.52 -1.12 -12.55
C VAL A 91 5.16 -2.41 -12.01
N ARG A 92 6.35 -2.28 -11.44
CA ARG A 92 7.13 -3.41 -10.91
C ARG A 92 7.14 -3.49 -9.39
N ASP A 93 6.62 -2.46 -8.72
CA ASP A 93 6.55 -2.37 -7.28
C ASP A 93 5.15 -1.94 -6.84
N ILE A 94 4.55 -2.69 -5.91
CA ILE A 94 3.34 -2.27 -5.20
C ILE A 94 3.67 -2.09 -3.72
N ILE A 95 3.37 -0.91 -3.20
CA ILE A 95 3.60 -0.53 -1.80
C ILE A 95 2.25 -0.41 -1.10
N VAL A 96 1.99 -1.23 -0.09
CA VAL A 96 0.91 -1.00 0.87
C VAL A 96 1.47 -0.20 2.03
N CYS A 97 0.99 1.02 2.23
CA CYS A 97 1.50 1.93 3.24
C CYS A 97 0.46 2.19 4.33
N GLY A 98 0.67 1.54 5.48
CA GLY A 98 0.03 1.86 6.74
C GLY A 98 0.62 3.11 7.39
N HIS A 99 -0.01 3.59 8.47
CA HIS A 99 0.52 4.71 9.24
C HIS A 99 0.06 4.69 10.70
N ALA A 100 0.82 5.37 11.55
CA ALA A 100 0.48 5.57 12.95
C ALA A 100 -0.80 6.39 13.10
N ASP A 101 -1.56 6.10 14.16
CA ASP A 101 -2.74 6.88 14.54
C ASP A 101 -3.86 6.89 13.47
N CYS A 102 -4.01 5.79 12.73
CA CYS A 102 -5.00 5.66 11.66
C CYS A 102 -6.45 5.60 12.18
N GLY A 103 -7.29 6.54 11.73
CA GLY A 103 -8.70 6.59 12.13
C GLY A 103 -9.51 5.36 11.72
N ALA A 104 -9.22 4.77 10.56
CA ALA A 104 -9.85 3.51 10.13
C ALA A 104 -9.47 2.33 11.04
N MET A 105 -8.22 2.25 11.48
CA MET A 105 -7.79 1.18 12.39
C MET A 105 -8.33 1.38 13.81
N LYS A 106 -8.49 2.64 14.26
CA LYS A 106 -9.24 2.95 15.50
C LYS A 106 -10.67 2.45 15.43
N ALA A 107 -11.36 2.75 14.33
CA ALA A 107 -12.75 2.31 14.13
C ALA A 107 -12.88 0.80 13.94
N LEU A 108 -11.85 0.12 13.41
CA LEU A 108 -11.80 -1.33 13.33
C LEU A 108 -11.70 -1.98 14.73
N MET A 109 -10.82 -1.46 15.58
CA MET A 109 -10.61 -2.01 16.93
C MET A 109 -11.71 -1.59 17.92
N ASN A 110 -12.32 -0.43 17.71
CA ASN A 110 -13.47 0.04 18.48
C ASN A 110 -14.57 0.51 17.51
N PRO A 111 -15.51 -0.38 17.14
CA PRO A 111 -16.54 -0.09 16.15
C PRO A 111 -17.66 0.82 16.66
N ALA A 112 -17.60 1.27 17.93
CA ALA A 112 -18.53 2.25 18.45
C ALA A 112 -18.49 3.54 17.60
N GLY A 113 -19.63 3.95 17.05
CA GLY A 113 -19.73 5.11 16.16
C GLY A 113 -19.83 4.77 14.66
N LEU A 114 -19.66 3.50 14.27
CA LEU A 114 -19.87 3.05 12.90
C LEU A 114 -21.35 2.88 12.51
N GLU A 115 -22.29 3.00 13.46
CA GLU A 115 -23.72 2.76 13.25
C GLU A 115 -24.32 3.67 12.17
N ARG A 116 -23.76 4.89 12.03
CA ARG A 116 -24.17 5.87 11.02
C ARG A 116 -23.29 5.86 9.77
N MET A 117 -22.35 4.93 9.66
CA MET A 117 -21.39 4.83 8.56
C MET A 117 -21.39 3.42 7.93
N PRO A 118 -22.53 2.93 7.38
CA PRO A 118 -22.65 1.54 6.92
C PRO A 118 -21.64 1.15 5.83
N ASN A 119 -21.28 2.09 4.95
CA ASN A 119 -20.25 1.85 3.93
C ASN A 119 -18.85 1.69 4.55
N VAL A 120 -18.52 2.47 5.58
CA VAL A 120 -17.25 2.37 6.29
C VAL A 120 -17.20 1.08 7.10
N ALA A 121 -18.28 0.74 7.81
CA ALA A 121 -18.40 -0.53 8.52
C ALA A 121 -18.21 -1.72 7.56
N ALA A 122 -18.81 -1.66 6.36
CA ALA A 122 -18.64 -2.69 5.35
C ALA A 122 -17.22 -2.76 4.79
N TRP A 123 -16.61 -1.59 4.55
CA TRP A 123 -15.25 -1.47 4.05
C TRP A 123 -14.21 -2.03 5.02
N LEU A 124 -14.34 -1.75 6.32
CA LEU A 124 -13.39 -2.17 7.35
C LEU A 124 -13.37 -3.69 7.55
N ARG A 125 -14.39 -4.44 7.14
CA ARG A 125 -14.37 -5.92 7.18
C ARG A 125 -13.26 -6.54 6.34
N HIS A 126 -12.74 -5.83 5.35
CA HIS A 126 -11.56 -6.25 4.61
C HIS A 126 -10.27 -6.18 5.46
N SER A 127 -10.34 -5.74 6.71
CA SER A 127 -9.25 -5.77 7.69
C SER A 127 -9.55 -6.67 8.88
N ASP A 128 -10.63 -7.47 8.86
CA ASP A 128 -11.01 -8.34 9.98
C ASP A 128 -9.89 -9.32 10.35
N ALA A 129 -9.12 -9.80 9.37
CA ALA A 129 -7.96 -10.66 9.62
C ALA A 129 -6.93 -9.99 10.56
N ALA A 130 -6.67 -8.69 10.37
CA ALA A 130 -5.76 -7.95 11.25
C ALA A 130 -6.36 -7.76 12.65
N CYS A 131 -7.67 -7.49 12.74
CA CYS A 131 -8.38 -7.39 14.01
C CYS A 131 -8.33 -8.70 14.80
N SER A 132 -8.59 -9.83 14.14
CA SER A 132 -8.51 -11.17 14.74
C SER A 132 -7.10 -11.46 15.25
N VAL A 133 -6.06 -11.23 14.43
CA VAL A 133 -4.67 -11.42 14.87
C VAL A 133 -4.34 -10.59 16.12
N VAL A 134 -4.75 -9.32 16.15
CA VAL A 134 -4.52 -8.47 17.33
C VAL A 134 -5.28 -8.97 18.55
N ASN A 135 -6.55 -9.36 18.41
CA ASN A 135 -7.35 -9.80 19.56
C ASN A 135 -6.90 -11.16 20.11
N ASP A 136 -6.47 -12.07 19.25
CA ASP A 136 -6.17 -13.46 19.62
C ASP A 136 -4.69 -13.67 19.99
N CYS A 137 -3.77 -12.88 19.42
CA CYS A 137 -2.32 -13.11 19.54
C CYS A 137 -1.56 -12.04 20.35
N TYR A 138 -2.16 -10.87 20.61
CA TYR A 138 -1.51 -9.81 21.40
C TYR A 138 -2.04 -9.76 22.84
N PRO A 139 -1.26 -9.23 23.81
CA PRO A 139 -1.70 -9.09 25.19
C PRO A 139 -3.07 -8.39 25.32
N PRO A 140 -3.99 -8.95 26.13
CA PRO A 140 -5.33 -8.39 26.28
C PRO A 140 -5.34 -7.04 27.03
N ASP A 141 -4.32 -6.79 27.85
CA ASP A 141 -4.11 -5.59 28.67
C ASP A 141 -3.25 -4.51 27.96
N MET A 142 -2.95 -4.70 26.67
CA MET A 142 -2.25 -3.71 25.86
C MET A 142 -3.04 -2.39 25.77
N GLU A 143 -2.32 -1.26 25.96
CA GLU A 143 -2.84 0.10 25.83
C GLU A 143 -3.49 0.35 24.46
N ASP A 144 -4.57 1.13 24.42
CA ASP A 144 -5.35 1.39 23.20
C ASP A 144 -4.49 1.91 22.04
N ALA A 145 -3.54 2.81 22.32
CA ALA A 145 -2.66 3.37 21.31
C ALA A 145 -1.72 2.32 20.69
N GLU A 146 -1.22 1.39 21.50
CA GLU A 146 -0.38 0.28 21.04
C GLU A 146 -1.21 -0.75 20.28
N ARG A 147 -2.43 -1.03 20.75
CA ARG A 147 -3.38 -1.92 20.06
C ARG A 147 -3.75 -1.41 18.67
N VAL A 148 -4.02 -0.11 18.53
CA VAL A 148 -4.27 0.52 17.22
C VAL A 148 -3.02 0.48 16.34
N ARG A 149 -1.83 0.66 16.92
CA ARG A 149 -0.57 0.54 16.21
C ARG A 149 -0.35 -0.88 15.67
N ALA A 150 -0.61 -1.89 16.49
CA ALA A 150 -0.54 -3.30 16.09
C ALA A 150 -1.53 -3.59 14.96
N ALA A 151 -2.78 -3.14 15.09
CA ALA A 151 -3.80 -3.31 14.05
C ALA A 151 -3.39 -2.66 12.72
N ALA A 152 -2.76 -1.49 12.75
CA ALA A 152 -2.28 -0.82 11.55
C ALA A 152 -1.12 -1.57 10.87
N LEU A 153 -0.21 -2.19 11.63
CA LEU A 153 0.86 -3.04 11.09
C LEU A 153 0.30 -4.34 10.51
N GLU A 154 -0.55 -5.04 11.27
CA GLU A 154 -1.18 -6.29 10.83
C GLU A 154 -2.10 -6.08 9.63
N ASN A 155 -2.73 -4.90 9.52
CA ASN A 155 -3.50 -4.54 8.35
C ASN A 155 -2.63 -4.48 7.09
N VAL A 156 -1.40 -3.96 7.16
CA VAL A 156 -0.47 -3.98 6.03
C VAL A 156 -0.18 -5.43 5.60
N VAL A 157 0.08 -6.32 6.56
CA VAL A 157 0.31 -7.75 6.29
C VAL A 157 -0.90 -8.38 5.59
N ALA A 158 -2.11 -8.16 6.12
CA ALA A 158 -3.35 -8.67 5.55
C ALA A 158 -3.60 -8.15 4.12
N GLN A 159 -3.34 -6.87 3.86
CA GLN A 159 -3.53 -6.27 2.54
C GLN A 159 -2.51 -6.78 1.51
N ILE A 160 -1.28 -7.08 1.93
CA ILE A 160 -0.29 -7.77 1.08
C ILE A 160 -0.80 -9.17 0.70
N ALA A 161 -1.39 -9.91 1.65
CA ALA A 161 -2.02 -11.19 1.36
C ALA A 161 -3.19 -11.05 0.37
N HIS A 162 -4.03 -10.04 0.52
CA HIS A 162 -5.13 -9.76 -0.41
C HIS A 162 -4.64 -9.44 -1.82
N LEU A 163 -3.60 -8.60 -1.97
CA LEU A 163 -3.01 -8.29 -3.28
C LEU A 163 -2.65 -9.56 -4.07
N ARG A 164 -2.09 -10.57 -3.39
CA ARG A 164 -1.71 -11.84 -4.02
C ARG A 164 -2.87 -12.66 -4.57
N THR A 165 -4.11 -12.33 -4.20
CA THR A 165 -5.32 -12.99 -4.74
C THR A 165 -5.76 -12.39 -6.08
N HIS A 166 -5.28 -11.21 -6.47
CA HIS A 166 -5.64 -10.57 -7.74
C HIS A 166 -4.91 -11.26 -8.91
N PRO A 167 -5.61 -11.67 -9.99
CA PRO A 167 -4.99 -12.42 -11.09
C PRO A 167 -3.81 -11.72 -11.75
N SER A 168 -3.91 -10.40 -11.99
CA SER A 168 -2.83 -9.58 -12.57
C SER A 168 -1.57 -9.60 -11.70
N VAL A 169 -1.73 -9.42 -10.38
CA VAL A 169 -0.66 -9.46 -9.38
C VAL A 169 -0.07 -10.86 -9.26
N ALA A 170 -0.91 -11.89 -9.12
CA ALA A 170 -0.47 -13.28 -8.98
C ALA A 170 0.37 -13.72 -10.19
N SER A 171 -0.06 -13.36 -11.41
CA SER A 171 0.65 -13.68 -12.63
C SER A 171 1.98 -12.93 -12.73
N ALA A 172 2.02 -11.63 -12.41
CA ALA A 172 3.25 -10.83 -12.46
C ALA A 172 4.28 -11.27 -11.41
N ILE A 173 3.84 -11.66 -10.21
CA ILE A 173 4.69 -12.29 -9.19
C ILE A 173 5.29 -13.58 -9.74
N ALA A 174 4.49 -14.47 -10.34
CA ALA A 174 4.99 -15.76 -10.83
C ALA A 174 6.03 -15.60 -11.96
N ARG A 175 5.93 -14.53 -12.76
CA ARG A 175 6.92 -14.15 -13.77
C ARG A 175 8.18 -13.51 -13.20
N GLY A 176 8.21 -13.15 -11.91
CA GLY A 176 9.31 -12.42 -11.28
C GLY A 176 9.38 -10.95 -11.71
N GLU A 177 8.26 -10.36 -12.12
CA GLU A 177 8.20 -8.98 -12.62
C GLU A 177 7.70 -7.98 -11.58
N LEU A 178 7.13 -8.47 -10.48
CA LEU A 178 6.46 -7.65 -9.47
C LEU A 178 6.95 -7.98 -8.06
N ALA A 179 7.38 -6.96 -7.33
CA ALA A 179 7.66 -7.00 -5.90
C ALA A 179 6.52 -6.37 -5.09
N LEU A 180 6.29 -6.87 -3.88
CA LEU A 180 5.35 -6.29 -2.93
C LEU A 180 6.10 -5.76 -1.71
N HIS A 181 5.73 -4.56 -1.28
CA HIS A 181 6.33 -3.86 -0.15
C HIS A 181 5.26 -3.49 0.87
N GLY A 182 5.50 -3.82 2.13
CA GLY A 182 4.62 -3.40 3.24
C GLY A 182 5.32 -2.32 4.06
N TRP A 183 4.83 -1.09 4.02
CA TRP A 183 5.41 0.04 4.75
C TRP A 183 4.48 0.55 5.84
N PHE A 184 5.07 1.13 6.88
CA PHE A 184 4.35 1.80 7.95
C PHE A 184 5.04 3.13 8.28
N VAL A 185 4.31 4.22 8.14
CA VAL A 185 4.81 5.56 8.47
C VAL A 185 4.44 5.92 9.90
N ASP A 186 5.44 6.06 10.77
CA ASP A 186 5.26 6.67 12.07
C ASP A 186 5.37 8.19 11.95
N ILE A 187 4.21 8.85 11.80
CA ILE A 187 4.13 10.30 11.56
C ILE A 187 4.63 11.10 12.77
N ARG A 188 4.60 10.52 13.98
CA ARG A 188 5.10 11.21 15.20
C ARG A 188 6.61 11.32 15.20
N GLU A 189 7.28 10.23 14.83
CA GLU A 189 8.74 10.13 14.88
C GLU A 189 9.41 10.43 13.53
N GLY A 190 8.64 10.51 12.44
CA GLY A 190 9.18 10.68 11.09
C GLY A 190 9.92 9.44 10.57
N VAL A 191 9.59 8.26 11.09
CA VAL A 191 10.27 6.99 10.77
C VAL A 191 9.38 6.12 9.88
N ILE A 192 10.01 5.41 8.94
CA ILE A 192 9.34 4.38 8.12
C ILE A 192 9.84 3.01 8.56
N LEU A 193 8.89 2.10 8.79
CA LEU A 193 9.17 0.68 8.96
C LEU A 193 8.79 -0.07 7.69
N ALA A 194 9.57 -1.07 7.32
CA ALA A 194 9.31 -1.97 6.21
C ALA A 194 9.15 -3.40 6.70
N LEU A 195 8.16 -4.10 6.15
CA LEU A 195 7.90 -5.52 6.40
C LEU A 195 8.92 -6.37 5.65
N ASP A 196 9.63 -7.20 6.39
CA ASP A 196 10.50 -8.23 5.86
C ASP A 196 9.70 -9.53 5.62
N GLY A 197 9.67 -9.98 4.37
CA GLY A 197 8.96 -11.20 3.96
C GLY A 197 9.60 -12.49 4.47
N GLU A 198 10.90 -12.49 4.81
CA GLU A 198 11.59 -13.67 5.32
C GLU A 198 11.31 -13.88 6.82
N THR A 199 11.36 -12.80 7.59
CA THR A 199 11.17 -12.86 9.05
C THR A 199 9.72 -12.60 9.49
N GLY A 200 8.89 -12.03 8.62
CA GLY A 200 7.53 -11.60 8.95
C GLY A 200 7.48 -10.42 9.92
N ARG A 201 8.57 -9.67 10.07
CA ARG A 201 8.70 -8.57 11.04
C ARG A 201 8.94 -7.23 10.35
N PHE A 202 8.50 -6.17 11.01
CA PHE A 202 8.82 -4.81 10.59
C PHE A 202 10.19 -4.39 11.12
N ALA A 203 10.99 -3.78 10.26
CA ALA A 203 12.29 -3.20 10.60
C ALA A 203 12.39 -1.76 10.11
N THR A 204 13.21 -0.94 10.78
CA THR A 204 13.51 0.42 10.33
C THR A 204 14.27 0.42 9.01
N ILE A 205 13.94 1.36 8.13
CA ILE A 205 14.75 1.62 6.94
C ILE A 205 16.01 2.39 7.36
N ALA A 206 17.18 1.98 6.86
CA ALA A 206 18.46 2.63 7.12
C ALA A 206 19.34 2.60 5.85
N ASP A 207 20.19 3.62 5.68
CA ASP A 207 20.97 3.81 4.45
C ASP A 207 22.09 2.79 4.26
N ASP A 208 22.49 2.10 5.33
CA ASP A 208 23.61 1.15 5.35
C ASP A 208 23.21 -0.29 5.02
N ARG A 209 21.93 -0.54 4.74
CA ARG A 209 21.39 -1.87 4.43
C ARG A 209 20.25 -1.84 3.41
N PRO A 210 20.00 -2.94 2.68
CA PRO A 210 18.85 -3.02 1.78
C PRO A 210 17.52 -2.79 2.50
N ILE A 211 16.58 -2.14 1.82
CA ILE A 211 15.21 -1.99 2.32
C ILE A 211 14.53 -3.37 2.36
N PRO A 212 13.95 -3.79 3.50
CA PRO A 212 13.16 -5.01 3.58
C PRO A 212 12.02 -5.04 2.57
N VAL A 213 11.79 -6.20 1.96
CA VAL A 213 10.74 -6.42 0.96
C VAL A 213 9.80 -7.52 1.45
N ALA A 214 8.50 -7.29 1.37
CA ALA A 214 7.49 -8.26 1.85
C ALA A 214 7.37 -9.48 0.92
N LEU A 215 7.59 -9.26 -0.38
CA LEU A 215 7.73 -10.33 -1.38
C LEU A 215 8.66 -9.86 -2.50
N VAL A 216 9.82 -10.49 -2.61
CA VAL A 216 10.79 -10.19 -3.67
C VAL A 216 10.28 -10.63 -5.05
N ALA A 217 10.63 -9.88 -6.09
CA ALA A 217 10.36 -10.25 -7.47
C ALA A 217 11.29 -11.40 -7.87
N ALA A 218 10.75 -12.62 -7.86
CA ALA A 218 11.48 -13.83 -8.24
C ALA A 218 10.55 -14.76 -9.01
N GLN A 219 11.06 -15.36 -10.10
CA GLN A 219 10.28 -16.29 -10.90
C GLN A 219 9.89 -17.50 -10.04
N ARG A 220 8.61 -17.87 -10.09
CA ARG A 220 8.08 -19.03 -9.38
C ARG A 220 7.23 -19.86 -10.33
N LEU A 221 7.83 -20.89 -10.90
CA LEU A 221 7.13 -21.96 -11.59
C LEU A 221 6.95 -23.13 -10.63
N ALA A 222 5.73 -23.66 -10.53
CA ALA A 222 5.44 -24.82 -9.67
C ALA A 222 5.86 -26.15 -10.29
N THR A 223 6.28 -26.13 -11.57
CA THR A 223 6.74 -27.27 -12.36
C THR A 223 8.12 -26.97 -12.93
N GLY A 224 8.80 -28.00 -13.45
CA GLY A 224 10.16 -27.85 -13.99
C GLY A 224 11.26 -28.04 -12.93
N PHE A 225 11.04 -28.95 -11.98
CA PHE A 225 12.12 -29.40 -11.10
C PHE A 225 13.20 -30.11 -11.93
N ASP A 226 14.45 -29.71 -11.76
CA ASP A 226 15.57 -30.59 -12.10
C ASP A 226 15.45 -31.81 -11.18
N VAL A 227 15.06 -32.94 -11.76
CA VAL A 227 15.22 -34.23 -11.09
C VAL A 227 16.73 -34.42 -11.02
N LEU A 228 17.31 -34.15 -9.85
CA LEU A 228 18.68 -34.55 -9.53
C LEU A 228 18.78 -36.03 -9.92
N GLU A 229 19.50 -36.33 -11.00
CA GLU A 229 19.83 -37.68 -11.39
C GLU A 229 20.45 -38.33 -10.15
N ALA A 230 19.72 -39.28 -9.58
CA ALA A 230 20.23 -40.10 -8.49
C ALA A 230 21.45 -40.83 -9.05
N ALA A 231 22.64 -40.39 -8.66
CA ALA A 231 23.88 -41.08 -8.96
C ALA A 231 23.80 -42.50 -8.40
N GLU A 232 23.97 -43.48 -9.29
CA GLU A 232 24.14 -44.91 -9.00
C GLU A 232 25.29 -45.19 -8.03
#